data_AF-A0A7J4MWR1-F1
#
_entry.id   AF-A0A7J4MWR1-F1
#
_cell.length_a   1.000
_cell.length_b   1.000
_cell.length_c   1.000
_cell.angle_alpha   90.00
_cell.angle_beta   90.00
_cell.angle_gamma   90.00
#
_symmetry.space_group_name_H-M   'P 1'
#
loop_
_entity.id
_entity.type
_entity.pdbx_description
1 polymer ?
#
loop_
_entity_poly.entity_id
_entity_poly.type
_entity_poly.pdbx_seq_one_letter_code
_entity_poly.pdbx_strand_id
1 'polypeptide(L)'
;MDTVLEDHNLHKRRKPGVEIKPLTIAGIDPGHTVGLALVDLEGRLLHLGSMKEAARSDIIERIIEHGKPVIVASDVHPAPSAVKRIASMLNARLYTPERVMTISFKNELVSDFLRETDFTPENSHERDALAAAVKAYRHYEMKLKQIERKTSETGMSPSDTLRVKGLVIMGKPIAEAIRSVKGEEESEAMEISEKESHGDEYDVEKLRRTIRAQRSRLRNQGSTIERLKREKKSLLVKIRELEDEKSRLEKKLERIQYEYSKDLLLNRELSHKLKVIEKLQKKYADEKSRREALERDLDSLLQIRDMESSGDTTPIKIIETFTRDGIRRACSRWKIKTGDVLLLRSSEGGGSQTARILLDLGPRAIITEDKMSHQALEVFEGAEVPVIPVRSLHIRVHDDFGSVKTQDLNREIKKWKHRLNEKRKKKEEEELLKVITEYRAQRRRNHK
;
A
#
# COMPACT_ATOMS: atom_id res chain seq x y z
N MET A 1 54.29 27.69 -11.12
CA MET A 1 53.74 27.32 -12.45
C MET A 1 54.34 25.97 -12.73
N ASP A 2 53.72 24.95 -12.16
CA ASP A 2 54.40 23.71 -11.84
C ASP A 2 54.01 22.65 -12.87
N THR A 3 55.00 22.34 -13.71
CA THR A 3 55.32 21.03 -14.30
C THR A 3 54.17 20.04 -14.47
N VAL A 4 53.58 20.03 -15.67
CA VAL A 4 52.86 18.89 -16.24
C VAL A 4 53.87 18.07 -17.04
N LEU A 5 54.22 16.89 -16.53
CA LEU A 5 55.01 15.89 -17.24
C LEU A 5 54.07 14.91 -17.95
N GLU A 6 54.24 14.84 -19.27
CA GLU A 6 53.85 13.73 -20.13
C GLU A 6 54.55 12.44 -19.67
N ASP A 7 53.93 11.26 -19.80
CA ASP A 7 54.19 10.40 -20.97
C ASP A 7 53.49 9.02 -20.89
N HIS A 8 53.33 8.46 -22.08
CA HIS A 8 52.71 7.18 -22.42
C HIS A 8 53.07 5.95 -21.57
N ASN A 9 52.11 5.02 -21.41
CA ASN A 9 52.46 3.59 -21.52
C ASN A 9 51.32 2.64 -21.91
N LEU A 10 51.65 1.79 -22.88
CA LEU A 10 50.89 0.70 -23.48
C LEU A 10 50.58 -0.43 -22.49
N HIS A 11 49.42 -1.06 -22.70
CA HIS A 11 49.12 -2.49 -22.51
C HIS A 11 49.64 -3.22 -21.27
N LYS A 12 48.76 -3.39 -20.27
CA LYS A 12 48.57 -4.70 -19.62
C LYS A 12 47.08 -4.97 -19.43
N ARG A 13 46.48 -5.71 -20.36
CA ARG A 13 45.25 -6.47 -20.11
C ARG A 13 45.51 -7.38 -18.91
N ARG A 14 45.07 -6.95 -17.72
CA ARG A 14 44.98 -7.84 -16.56
C ARG A 14 43.90 -8.87 -16.89
N LYS A 15 44.26 -10.15 -16.84
CA LYS A 15 43.28 -11.24 -16.82
C LYS A 15 42.23 -10.91 -15.75
N PRO A 16 40.92 -11.03 -16.00
CA PRO A 16 39.94 -10.81 -14.94
C PRO A 16 40.20 -11.88 -13.88
N GLY A 17 40.66 -11.44 -12.70
CA GLY A 17 40.60 -12.29 -11.52
C GLY A 17 39.14 -12.69 -11.34
N VAL A 18 38.88 -13.97 -11.09
CA VAL A 18 37.52 -14.47 -10.85
C VAL A 18 37.02 -13.76 -9.59
N GLU A 19 36.23 -12.70 -9.76
CA GLU A 19 35.58 -11.99 -8.67
C GLU A 19 34.55 -12.96 -8.07
N ILE A 20 34.79 -13.39 -6.83
CA ILE A 20 33.91 -14.34 -6.16
C ILE A 20 32.63 -13.59 -5.81
N LYS A 21 31.58 -13.81 -6.61
CA LYS A 21 30.26 -13.24 -6.34
C LYS A 21 29.78 -13.65 -4.94
N PRO A 22 29.24 -12.72 -4.14
CA PRO A 22 28.77 -13.02 -2.79
C PRO A 22 27.64 -14.04 -2.82
N LEU A 23 27.51 -14.85 -1.76
CA LEU A 23 26.35 -15.72 -1.59
C LEU A 23 25.18 -14.89 -1.05
N THR A 24 24.00 -15.05 -1.63
CA THR A 24 22.86 -14.17 -1.35
C THR A 24 21.60 -14.91 -0.92
N ILE A 25 20.80 -14.21 -0.14
CA ILE A 25 19.44 -14.52 0.25
C ILE A 25 18.55 -13.59 -0.56
N ALA A 26 17.74 -14.15 -1.46
CA ALA A 26 16.82 -13.40 -2.31
C ALA A 26 15.41 -13.44 -1.74
N GLY A 27 14.93 -12.32 -1.22
CA GLY A 27 13.52 -12.13 -0.87
C GLY A 27 12.71 -11.72 -2.10
N ILE A 28 11.63 -12.43 -2.37
CA ILE A 28 10.77 -12.21 -3.54
C ILE A 28 9.32 -12.05 -3.09
N ASP A 29 8.73 -10.90 -3.40
CA ASP A 29 7.28 -10.67 -3.31
C ASP A 29 6.65 -10.76 -4.71
N PRO A 30 5.94 -11.85 -5.06
CA PRO A 30 5.41 -12.06 -6.41
C PRO A 30 4.08 -11.35 -6.64
N GLY A 31 3.92 -10.73 -7.81
CA GLY A 31 2.69 -10.08 -8.23
C GLY A 31 2.82 -9.45 -9.62
N HIS A 32 1.91 -8.53 -9.96
CA HIS A 32 2.06 -7.68 -11.15
C HIS A 32 3.29 -6.77 -11.04
N THR A 33 3.60 -6.34 -9.81
CA THR A 33 4.87 -5.73 -9.44
C THR A 33 5.59 -6.74 -8.55
N VAL A 34 6.80 -7.12 -8.93
CA VAL A 34 7.64 -8.04 -8.16
C VAL A 34 8.58 -7.21 -7.30
N GLY A 35 8.51 -7.39 -5.99
CA GLY A 35 9.53 -6.87 -5.07
C GLY A 35 10.72 -7.82 -5.00
N LEU A 36 11.93 -7.28 -5.04
CA LEU A 36 13.18 -8.04 -4.92
C LEU A 36 14.10 -7.38 -3.88
N ALA A 37 14.56 -8.18 -2.92
CA ALA A 37 15.59 -7.78 -1.97
C ALA A 37 16.69 -8.84 -1.92
N LEU A 38 17.95 -8.40 -1.94
CA LEU A 38 19.12 -9.28 -1.88
C LEU A 38 19.97 -8.93 -0.67
N VAL A 39 20.14 -9.88 0.24
CA VAL A 39 20.97 -9.75 1.44
C VAL A 39 22.08 -10.78 1.38
N ASP A 40 23.32 -10.43 1.73
CA ASP A 40 24.41 -11.42 1.82
C ASP A 40 24.32 -12.27 3.11
N LEU A 41 25.25 -13.23 3.27
CA LEU A 41 25.28 -14.09 4.46
C LEU A 41 25.85 -13.39 5.71
N GLU A 42 26.29 -12.14 5.56
CA GLU A 42 26.79 -11.27 6.63
C GLU A 42 25.72 -10.26 7.09
N GLY A 43 24.54 -10.26 6.43
CA GLY A 43 23.43 -9.39 6.79
C GLY A 43 23.48 -8.01 6.16
N ARG A 44 24.27 -7.80 5.09
CA ARG A 44 24.32 -6.54 4.34
C ARG A 44 23.34 -6.57 3.18
N LEU A 45 22.60 -5.47 3.00
CA LEU A 45 21.70 -5.29 1.86
C LEU A 45 22.51 -4.96 0.60
N LEU A 46 22.43 -5.84 -0.40
CA LEU A 46 23.10 -5.66 -1.69
C LEU A 46 22.20 -5.00 -2.73
N HIS A 47 20.89 -5.29 -2.67
CA HIS A 47 19.92 -4.74 -3.61
C HIS A 47 18.53 -4.66 -2.98
N LEU A 48 17.80 -3.60 -3.31
CA LEU A 48 16.38 -3.44 -3.04
C LEU A 48 15.74 -2.76 -4.25
N GLY A 49 14.63 -3.31 -4.73
CA GLY A 49 13.90 -2.72 -5.84
C GLY A 49 12.63 -3.47 -6.21
N SER A 50 11.88 -2.90 -7.13
CA SER A 50 10.65 -3.49 -7.67
C SER A 50 10.64 -3.44 -9.19
N MET A 51 9.98 -4.43 -9.81
CA MET A 51 9.88 -4.54 -11.26
C MET A 51 8.43 -4.78 -11.66
N LYS A 52 7.89 -3.96 -12.56
CA LYS A 52 6.52 -4.14 -13.10
C LYS A 52 6.56 -5.07 -14.30
N GLU A 53 5.61 -6.01 -14.36
CA GLU A 53 5.44 -6.94 -15.48
C GLU A 53 6.71 -7.75 -15.83
N ALA A 54 7.59 -7.96 -14.84
CA ALA A 54 8.86 -8.65 -15.05
C ALA A 54 8.66 -10.12 -15.40
N ALA A 55 9.39 -10.57 -16.42
CA ALA A 55 9.52 -12.00 -16.69
C ALA A 55 10.41 -12.66 -15.63
N ARG A 56 10.27 -13.97 -15.47
CA ARG A 56 11.11 -14.75 -14.53
C ARG A 56 12.60 -14.69 -14.89
N SER A 57 12.93 -14.58 -16.17
CA SER A 57 14.30 -14.37 -16.66
C SER A 57 14.92 -13.12 -16.06
N ASP A 58 14.17 -12.02 -16.05
CA ASP A 58 14.67 -10.70 -15.65
C ASP A 58 14.95 -10.68 -14.14
N ILE A 59 14.08 -11.34 -13.36
CA ILE A 59 14.28 -11.52 -11.91
C ILE A 59 15.54 -12.36 -11.66
N ILE A 60 15.71 -13.46 -12.39
CA ILE A 60 16.88 -14.35 -12.24
C ILE A 60 18.17 -13.62 -12.62
N GLU A 61 18.17 -12.89 -13.72
CA GLU A 61 19.31 -12.09 -14.18
C GLU A 61 19.71 -11.06 -13.12
N ARG A 62 18.74 -10.30 -12.60
CA ARG A 62 18.96 -9.33 -11.53
C ARG A 62 19.55 -9.96 -10.26
N ILE A 63 19.09 -11.16 -9.90
CA ILE A 63 19.64 -11.90 -8.75
C ILE A 63 21.10 -12.29 -9.01
N ILE A 64 21.40 -12.83 -10.20
CA ILE A 64 22.73 -13.31 -10.59
C ILE A 64 23.73 -12.16 -10.75
N GLU A 65 23.28 -10.98 -11.19
CA GLU A 65 24.10 -9.76 -11.28
C GLU A 65 24.73 -9.41 -9.92
N HIS A 66 23.94 -9.48 -8.85
CA HIS A 66 24.35 -9.03 -7.51
C HIS A 66 24.97 -10.14 -6.65
N GLY A 67 24.80 -11.42 -7.02
CA GLY A 67 25.40 -12.52 -6.27
C GLY A 67 24.96 -13.92 -6.71
N LYS A 68 25.41 -14.94 -5.99
CA LYS A 68 24.95 -16.32 -6.17
C LYS A 68 23.89 -16.64 -5.10
N PRO A 69 22.61 -16.80 -5.49
CA PRO A 69 21.54 -17.08 -4.54
C PRO A 69 21.68 -18.49 -3.96
N VAL A 70 21.71 -18.58 -2.63
CA VAL A 70 21.67 -19.86 -1.89
C VAL A 70 20.35 -20.08 -1.18
N ILE A 71 19.62 -18.99 -0.89
CA ILE A 71 18.29 -19.02 -0.30
C ILE A 71 17.38 -18.12 -1.14
N VAL A 72 16.18 -18.61 -1.42
CA VAL A 72 15.08 -17.81 -1.95
C VAL A 72 13.97 -17.79 -0.91
N ALA A 73 13.59 -16.61 -0.46
CA ALA A 73 12.64 -16.39 0.63
C ALA A 73 11.33 -15.77 0.12
N SER A 74 10.22 -16.21 0.69
CA SER A 74 8.89 -15.61 0.50
C SER A 74 8.28 -15.28 1.86
N ASP A 75 7.47 -14.22 1.92
CA ASP A 75 6.80 -13.77 3.14
C ASP A 75 5.55 -14.60 3.51
N VAL A 76 5.11 -15.49 2.63
CA VAL A 76 3.92 -16.34 2.83
C VAL A 76 4.24 -17.84 2.87
N HIS A 77 3.43 -18.58 3.61
CA HIS A 77 3.46 -20.05 3.66
C HIS A 77 2.09 -20.63 3.26
N PRO A 78 2.04 -21.58 2.31
CA PRO A 78 3.14 -22.07 1.47
C PRO A 78 3.61 -21.03 0.45
N ALA A 79 4.87 -21.13 0.00
CA ALA A 79 5.42 -20.19 -0.99
C ALA A 79 4.62 -20.20 -2.31
N PRO A 80 4.48 -19.05 -2.99
CA PRO A 80 3.84 -18.98 -4.30
C PRO A 80 4.59 -19.79 -5.36
N SER A 81 3.86 -20.29 -6.37
CA SER A 81 4.43 -21.16 -7.41
C SER A 81 5.55 -20.49 -8.21
N ALA A 82 5.46 -19.18 -8.44
CA ALA A 82 6.52 -18.40 -9.08
C ALA A 82 7.84 -18.45 -8.30
N VAL A 83 7.78 -18.24 -6.98
CA VAL A 83 8.95 -18.27 -6.10
C VAL A 83 9.55 -19.68 -6.01
N LYS A 84 8.70 -20.71 -5.92
CA LYS A 84 9.14 -22.12 -5.96
C LYS A 84 9.92 -22.44 -7.25
N ARG A 85 9.43 -21.99 -8.40
CA ARG A 85 10.10 -22.19 -9.69
C ARG A 85 11.42 -21.43 -9.76
N ILE A 86 11.46 -20.17 -9.30
CA ILE A 86 12.70 -19.38 -9.25
C ILE A 86 13.74 -20.05 -8.35
N ALA A 87 13.35 -20.50 -7.15
CA ALA A 87 14.23 -21.25 -6.25
C ALA A 87 14.80 -22.52 -6.91
N SER A 88 13.97 -23.28 -7.61
CA SER A 88 14.40 -24.48 -8.35
C SER A 88 15.36 -24.15 -9.50
N MET A 89 15.10 -23.09 -10.27
CA MET A 89 15.96 -22.68 -11.39
C MET A 89 17.32 -22.17 -10.92
N LEU A 90 17.36 -21.52 -9.76
CA LEU A 90 18.57 -21.02 -9.12
C LEU A 90 19.31 -22.10 -8.30
N ASN A 91 18.75 -23.31 -8.19
CA ASN A 91 19.22 -24.37 -7.29
C ASN A 91 19.44 -23.86 -5.85
N ALA A 92 18.52 -23.01 -5.39
CA ALA A 92 18.56 -22.35 -4.10
C ALA A 92 17.53 -22.95 -3.14
N ARG A 93 17.82 -22.92 -1.84
CA ARG A 93 16.91 -23.41 -0.82
C ARG A 93 15.74 -22.46 -0.65
N LEU A 94 14.52 -22.98 -0.74
CA LEU A 94 13.31 -22.20 -0.47
C LEU A 94 13.10 -22.01 1.03
N TYR A 95 12.88 -20.77 1.46
CA TYR A 95 12.51 -20.40 2.81
C TYR A 95 11.11 -19.77 2.84
N THR A 96 10.29 -20.17 3.82
CA THR A 96 9.00 -19.56 4.15
C THR A 96 8.86 -19.46 5.66
N PRO A 97 8.24 -18.41 6.20
CA PRO A 97 8.00 -18.30 7.63
C PRO A 97 7.02 -19.37 8.11
N GLU A 98 7.10 -19.78 9.38
CA GLU A 98 6.18 -20.76 9.99
C GLU A 98 4.74 -20.23 10.13
N ARG A 99 4.59 -18.90 10.21
CA ARG A 99 3.31 -18.19 10.32
C ARG A 99 3.31 -16.99 9.40
N VAL A 100 2.14 -16.63 8.89
CA VAL A 100 1.96 -15.42 8.07
C VAL A 100 2.36 -14.19 8.89
N MET A 101 3.23 -13.35 8.33
CA MET A 101 3.70 -12.13 8.99
C MET A 101 2.64 -11.03 8.90
N THR A 102 2.31 -10.38 10.01
CA THR A 102 1.45 -9.20 10.00
C THR A 102 2.16 -8.01 9.35
N ILE A 103 1.39 -7.05 8.84
CA ILE A 103 1.95 -5.82 8.25
C ILE A 103 2.79 -5.05 9.27
N SER A 104 2.34 -4.98 10.53
CA SER A 104 3.09 -4.33 11.62
C SER A 104 4.44 -5.00 11.85
N PHE A 105 4.48 -6.34 11.88
CA PHE A 105 5.71 -7.10 12.09
C PHE A 105 6.69 -6.93 10.92
N LYS A 106 6.19 -6.91 9.67
CA LYS A 106 7.01 -6.63 8.49
C LYS A 106 7.65 -5.24 8.57
N ASN A 107 6.87 -4.23 8.96
CA ASN A 107 7.37 -2.85 9.10
C ASN A 107 8.48 -2.76 10.16
N GLU A 108 8.25 -3.33 11.35
CA GLU A 108 9.21 -3.33 12.46
C GLU A 108 10.53 -4.02 12.06
N LEU A 109 10.42 -5.21 11.46
CA LEU A 109 11.58 -6.01 11.05
C LEU A 109 12.41 -5.31 9.97
N VAL A 110 11.77 -4.62 9.04
CA VAL A 110 12.44 -3.81 8.02
C VAL A 110 13.06 -2.55 8.62
N SER A 111 12.34 -1.83 9.49
CA SER A 111 12.88 -0.62 10.12
C SER A 111 14.07 -0.90 11.02
N ASP A 112 14.07 -2.03 11.73
CA ASP A 112 15.18 -2.44 12.57
C ASP A 112 16.42 -2.80 11.74
N PHE A 113 16.21 -3.46 10.60
CA PHE A 113 17.30 -3.85 9.71
C PHE A 113 17.91 -2.67 8.97
N LEU A 114 17.09 -1.69 8.59
CA LEU A 114 17.54 -0.52 7.83
C LEU A 114 18.09 0.63 8.69
N ARG A 115 18.06 0.51 10.02
CA ARG A 115 18.44 1.59 10.95
C ARG A 115 19.85 2.15 10.71
N GLU A 116 20.76 1.32 10.20
CA GLU A 116 22.16 1.66 9.95
C GLU A 116 22.49 1.72 8.44
N THR A 117 21.48 1.82 7.59
CA THR A 117 21.65 1.81 6.12
C THR A 117 20.96 3.02 5.48
N ASP A 118 21.47 3.48 4.35
CA ASP A 118 20.87 4.58 3.57
C ASP A 118 19.66 4.15 2.72
N PHE A 119 19.29 2.86 2.77
CA PHE A 119 18.19 2.32 1.96
C PHE A 119 16.84 2.62 2.60
N THR A 120 15.87 3.03 1.79
CA THR A 120 14.47 3.16 2.19
C THR A 120 13.57 2.47 1.16
N PRO A 121 12.61 1.61 1.59
CA PRO A 121 11.70 0.96 0.64
C PRO A 121 10.73 1.98 0.06
N GLU A 122 10.65 2.07 -1.27
CA GLU A 122 9.79 3.04 -1.94
C GLU A 122 8.32 2.60 -1.96
N ASN A 123 8.07 1.30 -1.91
CA ASN A 123 6.74 0.71 -1.99
C ASN A 123 6.55 -0.49 -1.05
N SER A 124 5.32 -0.97 -0.96
CA SER A 124 4.97 -2.13 -0.12
C SER A 124 5.62 -3.43 -0.60
N HIS A 125 5.85 -3.59 -1.90
CA HIS A 125 6.43 -4.82 -2.48
C HIS A 125 7.91 -4.98 -2.12
N GLU A 126 8.68 -3.90 -2.20
CA GLU A 126 10.07 -3.85 -1.73
C GLU A 126 10.17 -4.15 -0.24
N ARG A 127 9.26 -3.58 0.55
CA ARG A 127 9.19 -3.83 1.99
C ARG A 127 8.90 -5.29 2.30
N ASP A 128 7.96 -5.89 1.59
CA ASP A 128 7.57 -7.28 1.79
C ASP A 128 8.69 -8.25 1.35
N ALA A 129 9.35 -7.96 0.23
CA ALA A 129 10.52 -8.69 -0.24
C ALA A 129 11.69 -8.60 0.76
N LEU A 130 11.98 -7.40 1.28
CA LEU A 130 13.02 -7.21 2.28
C LEU A 130 12.68 -7.91 3.58
N ALA A 131 11.43 -7.84 4.04
CA ALA A 131 10.97 -8.55 5.22
C ALA A 131 11.18 -10.07 5.09
N ALA A 132 10.90 -10.65 3.91
CA ALA A 132 11.16 -12.05 3.63
C ALA A 132 12.65 -12.40 3.70
N ALA A 133 13.52 -11.59 3.06
CA ALA A 133 14.96 -11.80 3.06
C ALA A 133 15.56 -11.72 4.47
N VAL A 134 15.21 -10.68 5.23
CA VAL A 134 15.72 -10.47 6.60
C VAL A 134 15.20 -11.53 7.56
N LYS A 135 13.95 -11.98 7.40
CA LYS A 135 13.41 -13.09 8.20
C LYS A 135 14.17 -14.39 7.94
N ALA A 136 14.50 -14.67 6.67
CA ALA A 136 15.34 -15.80 6.32
C ALA A 136 16.76 -15.66 6.91
N TYR A 137 17.38 -14.48 6.81
CA TYR A 137 18.68 -14.22 7.42
C TYR A 137 18.66 -14.50 8.94
N ARG A 138 17.71 -13.94 9.70
CA ARG A 138 17.58 -14.16 11.15
C ARG A 138 17.37 -15.63 11.51
N HIS A 139 16.73 -16.42 10.65
CA HIS A 139 16.59 -17.86 10.87
C HIS A 139 17.93 -18.62 10.75
N TYR A 140 18.79 -18.21 9.81
CA TYR A 140 20.09 -18.86 9.58
C TYR A 140 21.25 -18.24 10.38
N GLU A 141 21.08 -17.04 10.92
CA GLU A 141 22.13 -16.24 11.58
C GLU A 141 22.93 -17.04 12.62
N MET A 142 22.25 -17.73 13.55
CA MET A 142 22.91 -18.52 14.59
C MET A 142 23.76 -19.66 14.01
N LYS A 143 23.26 -20.31 12.95
CA LYS A 143 23.97 -21.40 12.28
C LYS A 143 25.17 -20.88 11.50
N LEU A 144 25.03 -19.73 10.83
CA LEU A 144 26.11 -19.07 10.11
C LEU A 144 27.24 -18.64 11.05
N LYS A 145 26.91 -18.02 12.20
CA LYS A 145 27.88 -17.68 13.25
C LYS A 145 28.59 -18.91 13.82
N GLN A 146 27.87 -20.03 13.98
CA GLN A 146 28.49 -21.28 14.44
C GLN A 146 29.51 -21.83 13.43
N ILE A 147 29.20 -21.76 12.12
CA ILE A 147 30.12 -22.17 11.06
C ILE A 147 31.36 -21.29 11.09
N GLU A 148 31.17 -19.98 11.17
CA GLU A 148 32.25 -18.99 11.16
C GLU A 148 33.23 -19.18 12.33
N ARG A 149 32.74 -19.51 13.53
CA ARG A 149 33.59 -19.88 14.68
C ARG A 149 34.42 -21.13 14.39
N LYS A 150 33.76 -22.21 13.92
CA LYS A 150 34.43 -23.49 13.64
C LYS A 150 35.45 -23.39 12.51
N THR A 151 35.17 -22.62 11.46
CA THR A 151 36.10 -22.43 10.35
C THR A 151 37.28 -21.55 10.74
N SER A 152 37.06 -20.54 11.60
CA SER A 152 38.13 -19.72 12.18
C SER A 152 39.06 -20.53 13.07
N GLU A 153 38.52 -21.41 13.93
CA GLU A 153 39.32 -22.36 14.75
C GLU A 153 40.18 -23.30 13.89
N THR A 154 39.71 -23.61 12.68
CA THR A 154 40.36 -24.51 11.74
C THR A 154 41.34 -23.78 10.79
N GLY A 155 41.46 -22.45 10.89
CA GLY A 155 42.34 -21.64 10.05
C GLY A 155 41.94 -21.57 8.57
N MET A 156 40.65 -21.80 8.25
CA MET A 156 40.16 -21.75 6.87
C MET A 156 40.15 -20.32 6.32
N SER A 157 40.39 -20.17 5.01
CA SER A 157 40.29 -18.86 4.36
C SER A 157 38.85 -18.33 4.39
N PRO A 158 38.63 -17.00 4.24
CA PRO A 158 37.30 -16.43 4.10
C PRO A 158 36.51 -17.04 2.92
N SER A 159 37.20 -17.38 1.83
CA SER A 159 36.59 -18.01 0.65
C SER A 159 36.08 -19.44 0.95
N ASP A 160 36.87 -20.23 1.68
CA ASP A 160 36.48 -21.58 2.08
C ASP A 160 35.35 -21.55 3.10
N THR A 161 35.37 -20.60 4.02
CA THR A 161 34.27 -20.37 4.97
C THR A 161 32.96 -20.08 4.24
N LEU A 162 32.99 -19.25 3.19
CA LEU A 162 31.83 -18.96 2.36
C LEU A 162 31.31 -20.22 1.63
N ARG A 163 32.21 -21.06 1.10
CA ARG A 163 31.84 -22.36 0.50
C ARG A 163 31.18 -23.30 1.51
N VAL A 164 31.71 -23.40 2.73
CA VAL A 164 31.11 -24.20 3.80
C VAL A 164 29.73 -23.67 4.17
N LYS A 165 29.55 -22.34 4.33
CA LYS A 165 28.25 -21.71 4.59
C LYS A 165 27.20 -22.14 3.53
N GLY A 166 27.57 -22.09 2.24
CA GLY A 166 26.71 -22.52 1.14
C GLY A 166 26.32 -24.00 1.20
N LEU A 167 27.27 -24.91 1.44
CA LEU A 167 27.01 -26.35 1.53
C LEU A 167 26.08 -26.70 2.70
N VAL A 168 26.24 -26.03 3.84
CA VAL A 168 25.42 -26.27 5.03
C VAL A 168 23.98 -25.78 4.85
N ILE A 169 23.79 -24.65 4.14
CA ILE A 169 22.45 -24.18 3.75
C ILE A 169 21.76 -25.22 2.85
N MET A 170 22.51 -25.80 1.91
CA MET A 170 22.02 -26.86 1.01
C MET A 170 21.75 -28.21 1.69
N GLY A 171 22.04 -28.32 3.01
CA GLY A 171 21.65 -29.47 3.82
C GLY A 171 22.79 -30.40 4.24
N LYS A 172 24.04 -30.11 3.86
CA LYS A 172 25.18 -30.90 4.34
C LYS A 172 25.43 -30.65 5.85
N PRO A 173 25.75 -31.68 6.65
CA PRO A 173 26.23 -31.51 8.01
C PRO A 173 27.50 -30.65 8.05
N ILE A 174 27.68 -29.83 9.09
CA ILE A 174 28.82 -28.90 9.21
C ILE A 174 30.16 -29.65 9.12
N ALA A 175 30.29 -30.80 9.78
CA ALA A 175 31.51 -31.60 9.77
C ALA A 175 31.85 -32.14 8.38
N GLU A 176 30.83 -32.61 7.64
CA GLU A 176 31.01 -33.11 6.27
C GLU A 176 31.34 -31.96 5.30
N ALA A 177 30.67 -30.81 5.44
CA ALA A 177 30.95 -29.63 4.62
C ALA A 177 32.40 -29.16 4.79
N ILE A 178 32.93 -29.15 6.02
CA ILE A 178 34.34 -28.80 6.29
C ILE A 178 35.29 -29.81 5.62
N ARG A 179 35.07 -31.12 5.79
CA ARG A 179 35.91 -32.17 5.16
C ARG A 179 35.90 -32.07 3.64
N SER A 180 34.73 -31.86 3.04
CA SER A 180 34.59 -31.73 1.59
C SER A 180 35.35 -30.53 1.01
N VAL A 181 35.48 -29.44 1.79
CA VAL A 181 36.26 -28.26 1.39
C VAL A 181 37.76 -28.47 1.64
N LYS A 182 38.14 -29.28 2.65
CA LYS A 182 39.53 -29.68 2.91
C LYS A 182 40.09 -30.73 1.94
N GLY A 183 39.24 -31.41 1.17
CA GLY A 183 39.67 -32.42 0.20
C GLY A 183 40.02 -33.79 0.81
N GLU A 184 39.48 -34.12 1.99
CA GLU A 184 39.77 -35.37 2.72
C GLU A 184 38.99 -36.61 2.19
N GLU A 185 38.40 -36.58 0.99
CA GLU A 185 37.49 -37.64 0.49
C GLU A 185 38.14 -38.73 -0.40
N GLU A 186 39.47 -38.78 -0.57
CA GLU A 186 40.10 -39.74 -1.51
C GLU A 186 41.02 -40.83 -0.92
N SER A 187 41.13 -41.02 0.39
CA SER A 187 42.13 -41.94 0.94
C SER A 187 41.67 -42.82 2.11
N GLU A 188 40.67 -43.67 1.88
CA GLU A 188 40.48 -44.90 2.66
C GLU A 188 40.10 -46.09 1.75
N ALA A 189 41.07 -46.52 0.93
CA ALA A 189 41.08 -47.85 0.34
C ALA A 189 42.21 -48.67 0.99
N MET A 190 41.90 -49.26 2.15
CA MET A 190 42.33 -50.58 2.61
C MET A 190 43.75 -51.05 2.18
N GLU A 191 44.78 -50.68 2.95
CA GLU A 191 46.05 -51.42 2.98
C GLU A 191 46.01 -52.47 4.10
N ILE A 192 45.96 -53.74 3.73
CA ILE A 192 46.34 -54.85 4.62
C ILE A 192 47.73 -55.27 4.19
N SER A 193 48.74 -54.86 4.95
CA SER A 193 50.13 -55.32 4.84
C SER A 193 50.26 -56.71 5.48
N GLU A 194 50.44 -57.75 4.67
CA GLU A 194 50.95 -59.05 5.14
C GLU A 194 52.44 -58.91 5.51
N LYS A 195 52.77 -59.20 6.77
CA LYS A 195 54.15 -59.48 7.20
C LYS A 195 54.33 -60.99 7.27
N GLU A 196 55.16 -61.52 6.39
CA GLU A 196 55.72 -62.87 6.54
C GLU A 196 56.84 -62.84 7.60
N SER A 197 56.83 -63.84 8.48
CA SER A 197 57.99 -64.22 9.28
C SER A 197 58.16 -65.74 9.22
N HIS A 198 59.37 -66.18 8.84
CA HIS A 198 59.81 -67.57 8.73
C HIS A 198 60.08 -68.27 10.09
N GLY A 199 59.94 -69.61 10.08
CA GLY A 199 60.52 -70.62 11.01
C GLY A 199 59.68 -70.89 12.27
N ASP A 200 59.37 -72.10 12.73
CA ASP A 200 59.78 -73.49 12.43
C ASP A 200 58.70 -74.48 12.96
N GLU A 201 58.83 -75.75 12.52
CA GLU A 201 58.15 -77.00 12.98
C GLU A 201 56.63 -77.17 12.76
N TYR A 202 56.28 -77.96 11.73
CA TYR A 202 54.92 -78.42 11.44
C TYR A 202 54.44 -79.49 12.44
N ASP A 203 53.73 -79.07 13.48
CA ASP A 203 52.80 -79.96 14.20
C ASP A 203 51.54 -80.17 13.34
N VAL A 204 51.52 -81.29 12.60
CA VAL A 204 50.46 -81.71 11.68
C VAL A 204 49.08 -81.72 12.36
N GLU A 205 49.04 -81.96 13.68
CA GLU A 205 47.81 -81.98 14.47
C GLU A 205 47.25 -80.56 14.71
N LYS A 206 48.12 -79.58 14.94
CA LYS A 206 47.76 -78.16 15.07
C LYS A 206 47.21 -77.62 13.75
N LEU A 207 47.84 -77.97 12.63
CA LEU A 207 47.38 -77.60 11.29
C LEU A 207 46.00 -78.22 10.97
N ARG A 208 45.77 -79.48 11.34
CA ARG A 208 44.46 -80.14 11.21
C ARG A 208 43.36 -79.51 12.07
N ARG A 209 43.69 -79.01 13.26
CA ARG A 209 42.75 -78.24 14.10
C ARG A 209 42.43 -76.88 13.47
N THR A 210 43.43 -76.18 12.94
CA THR A 210 43.25 -74.89 12.25
C THR A 210 42.38 -75.05 10.99
N ILE A 211 42.61 -76.09 10.19
CA ILE A 211 41.79 -76.39 8.99
C ILE A 211 40.34 -76.73 9.37
N ARG A 212 40.11 -77.49 10.46
CA ARG A 212 38.75 -77.76 10.96
C ARG A 212 38.05 -76.50 11.46
N ALA A 213 38.75 -75.65 12.20
CA ALA A 213 38.24 -74.37 12.68
C ALA A 213 37.91 -73.42 11.52
N GLN A 214 38.77 -73.36 10.50
CA GLN A 214 38.55 -72.58 9.28
C GLN A 214 37.36 -73.10 8.47
N ARG A 215 37.20 -74.42 8.31
CA ARG A 215 36.03 -75.02 7.66
C ARG A 215 34.72 -74.70 8.40
N SER A 216 34.75 -74.74 9.74
CA SER A 216 33.61 -74.34 10.57
C SER A 216 33.26 -72.85 10.39
N ARG A 217 34.28 -71.97 10.38
CA ARG A 217 34.12 -70.53 10.09
C ARG A 217 33.52 -70.29 8.71
N LEU A 218 34.03 -70.95 7.67
CA LEU A 218 33.51 -70.87 6.31
C LEU A 218 32.04 -71.30 6.24
N ARG A 219 31.65 -72.33 6.98
CA ARG A 219 30.26 -72.81 7.04
C ARG A 219 29.34 -71.78 7.71
N ASN A 220 29.78 -71.20 8.83
CA ASN A 220 29.03 -70.16 9.55
C ASN A 220 28.95 -68.84 8.75
N GLN A 221 30.02 -68.48 8.04
CA GLN A 221 30.03 -67.34 7.12
C GLN A 221 29.07 -67.59 5.95
N GLY A 222 29.06 -68.80 5.38
CA GLY A 222 28.11 -69.22 4.35
C GLY A 222 26.66 -69.05 4.79
N SER A 223 26.29 -69.57 5.96
CA SER A 223 24.93 -69.41 6.50
C SER A 223 24.56 -67.95 6.78
N THR A 224 25.53 -67.14 7.20
CA THR A 224 25.33 -65.71 7.46
C THR A 224 25.10 -64.95 6.16
N ILE A 225 25.88 -65.23 5.11
CA ILE A 225 25.71 -64.67 3.77
C ILE A 225 24.32 -65.00 3.23
N GLU A 226 23.85 -66.22 3.44
CA GLU A 226 22.55 -66.67 2.95
C GLU A 226 21.36 -66.04 3.71
N ARG A 227 21.52 -65.78 5.02
CA ARG A 227 20.57 -64.97 5.81
C ARG A 227 20.54 -63.53 5.30
N LEU A 228 21.70 -62.91 5.13
CA LEU A 228 21.83 -61.53 4.64
C LEU A 228 21.27 -61.38 3.21
N LYS A 229 21.44 -62.38 2.34
CA LYS A 229 20.85 -62.38 0.99
C LYS A 229 19.31 -62.39 1.05
N ARG A 230 18.72 -63.18 1.95
CA ARG A 230 17.26 -63.21 2.16
C ARG A 230 16.74 -61.88 2.70
N GLU A 231 17.43 -61.33 3.69
CA GLU A 231 17.11 -60.04 4.29
C GLU A 231 17.23 -58.88 3.29
N LYS A 232 18.28 -58.86 2.48
CA LYS A 232 18.42 -57.92 1.36
C LYS A 232 17.23 -58.04 0.39
N LYS A 233 16.81 -59.25 0.05
CA LYS A 233 15.68 -59.47 -0.86
C LYS A 233 14.37 -58.95 -0.26
N SER A 234 14.09 -59.20 1.02
CA SER A 234 12.88 -58.68 1.68
C SER A 234 12.89 -57.16 1.81
N LEU A 235 14.05 -56.57 2.13
CA LEU A 235 14.21 -55.12 2.20
C LEU A 235 14.00 -54.46 0.83
N LEU A 236 14.50 -55.07 -0.25
CA LEU A 236 14.29 -54.57 -1.62
C LEU A 236 12.81 -54.58 -2.03
N VAL A 237 12.06 -55.61 -1.63
CA VAL A 237 10.60 -55.64 -1.85
C VAL A 237 9.93 -54.51 -1.06
N LYS A 238 10.33 -54.31 0.20
CA LYS A 238 9.73 -53.27 1.03
C LYS A 238 10.01 -51.85 0.52
N ILE A 239 11.22 -51.62 0.01
CA ILE A 239 11.59 -50.35 -0.64
C ILE A 239 10.66 -50.07 -1.82
N ARG A 240 10.42 -51.06 -2.70
CA ARG A 240 9.50 -50.88 -3.84
C ARG A 240 8.07 -50.56 -3.41
N GLU A 241 7.55 -51.26 -2.39
CA GLU A 241 6.21 -50.98 -1.86
C GLU A 241 6.09 -49.53 -1.36
N LEU A 242 7.09 -49.07 -0.60
CA LEU A 242 7.13 -47.71 -0.06
C LEU A 242 7.30 -46.66 -1.18
N GLU A 243 8.07 -46.95 -2.22
CA GLU A 243 8.22 -46.09 -3.39
C GLU A 243 6.89 -45.95 -4.17
N ASP A 244 6.17 -47.05 -4.35
CA ASP A 244 4.85 -47.05 -4.99
C ASP A 244 3.82 -46.27 -4.16
N GLU A 245 3.81 -46.47 -2.84
CA GLU A 245 2.93 -45.75 -1.93
C GLU A 245 3.24 -44.25 -1.93
N LYS A 246 4.52 -43.87 -1.87
CA LYS A 246 4.98 -42.49 -1.98
C LYS A 246 4.49 -41.87 -3.30
N SER A 247 4.67 -42.55 -4.43
CA SER A 247 4.21 -42.06 -5.72
C SER A 247 2.69 -41.83 -5.77
N ARG A 248 1.90 -42.71 -5.15
CA ARG A 248 0.43 -42.55 -5.06
C ARG A 248 0.04 -41.36 -4.18
N LEU A 249 0.69 -41.20 -3.04
CA LEU A 249 0.45 -40.09 -2.12
C LEU A 249 0.84 -38.75 -2.75
N GLU A 250 1.97 -38.69 -3.46
CA GLU A 250 2.41 -37.51 -4.20
C GLU A 250 1.38 -37.09 -5.27
N LYS A 251 0.87 -38.04 -6.06
CA LYS A 251 -0.20 -37.77 -7.05
C LYS A 251 -1.48 -37.27 -6.40
N LYS A 252 -1.86 -37.81 -5.23
CA LYS A 252 -3.04 -37.37 -4.49
C LYS A 252 -2.85 -35.95 -3.94
N LEU A 253 -1.67 -35.65 -3.41
CA LEU A 253 -1.31 -34.32 -2.94
C LEU A 253 -1.36 -33.30 -4.07
N GLU A 254 -0.84 -33.66 -5.25
CA GLU A 254 -0.83 -32.78 -6.43
C GLU A 254 -2.26 -32.44 -6.89
N ARG A 255 -3.18 -33.42 -6.90
CA ARG A 255 -4.61 -33.18 -7.19
C ARG A 255 -5.26 -32.24 -6.18
N ILE A 256 -5.05 -32.48 -4.89
CA ILE A 256 -5.63 -31.64 -3.82
C ILE A 256 -5.08 -30.21 -3.93
N GLN A 257 -3.78 -30.04 -4.19
CA GLN A 257 -3.18 -28.73 -4.39
C GLN A 257 -3.73 -28.02 -5.62
N TYR A 258 -3.98 -28.75 -6.69
CA TYR A 258 -4.59 -28.20 -7.91
C TYR A 258 -6.02 -27.71 -7.65
N GLU A 259 -6.86 -28.52 -7.00
CA GLU A 259 -8.23 -28.15 -6.63
C GLU A 259 -8.25 -26.93 -5.70
N TYR A 260 -7.42 -26.94 -4.65
CA TYR A 260 -7.31 -25.82 -3.72
C TYR A 260 -6.86 -24.52 -4.41
N SER A 261 -5.91 -24.62 -5.35
CA SER A 261 -5.45 -23.46 -6.13
C SER A 261 -6.55 -22.91 -7.03
N LYS A 262 -7.35 -23.78 -7.66
CA LYS A 262 -8.50 -23.39 -8.47
C LYS A 262 -9.56 -22.68 -7.63
N ASP A 263 -9.87 -23.22 -6.45
CA ASP A 263 -10.85 -22.62 -5.53
C ASP A 263 -10.38 -21.27 -5.00
N LEU A 264 -9.08 -21.11 -4.70
CA LEU A 264 -8.52 -19.82 -4.31
C LEU A 264 -8.65 -18.77 -5.41
N LEU A 265 -8.41 -19.13 -6.67
CA LEU A 265 -8.58 -18.22 -7.81
C LEU A 265 -10.03 -17.81 -7.95
N LEU A 266 -10.96 -18.77 -7.87
CA LEU A 266 -12.39 -18.51 -7.95
C LEU A 266 -12.86 -17.60 -6.80
N ASN A 267 -12.43 -17.88 -5.57
CA ASN A 267 -12.79 -17.08 -4.40
C ASN A 267 -12.23 -15.64 -4.49
N ARG A 268 -11.03 -15.47 -5.04
CA ARG A 268 -10.48 -14.13 -5.30
C ARG A 268 -11.29 -13.38 -6.34
N GLU A 269 -11.66 -14.03 -7.44
CA GLU A 269 -12.49 -13.44 -8.49
C GLU A 269 -13.87 -13.05 -7.94
N LEU A 270 -14.51 -13.94 -7.17
CA LEU A 270 -15.78 -13.66 -6.50
C LEU A 270 -15.65 -12.49 -5.53
N SER A 271 -14.62 -12.47 -4.68
CA SER A 271 -14.38 -11.36 -3.75
C SER A 271 -14.20 -10.03 -4.49
N HIS A 272 -13.47 -10.03 -5.61
CA HIS A 272 -13.31 -8.84 -6.45
C HIS A 272 -14.65 -8.39 -7.04
N LYS A 273 -15.41 -9.32 -7.64
CA LYS A 273 -16.73 -9.04 -8.22
C LYS A 273 -17.71 -8.50 -7.17
N LEU A 274 -17.72 -9.06 -5.95
CA LEU A 274 -18.55 -8.57 -4.84
C LEU A 274 -18.21 -7.12 -4.46
N LYS A 275 -16.92 -6.78 -4.34
CA LYS A 275 -16.48 -5.41 -4.07
C LYS A 275 -16.88 -4.44 -5.18
N VAL A 276 -16.84 -4.88 -6.44
CA VAL A 276 -17.30 -4.07 -7.58
C VAL A 276 -18.81 -3.84 -7.50
N ILE A 277 -19.59 -4.89 -7.21
CA ILE A 277 -21.04 -4.80 -7.04
C ILE A 277 -21.38 -3.83 -5.90
N GLU A 278 -20.73 -3.93 -4.75
CA GLU A 278 -20.95 -3.02 -3.62
C GLU A 278 -20.68 -1.56 -3.99
N LYS A 279 -19.57 -1.29 -4.71
CA LYS A 279 -19.25 0.05 -5.22
C LYS A 279 -20.31 0.55 -6.20
N LEU A 280 -20.77 -0.31 -7.10
CA LEU A 280 -21.81 0.04 -8.08
C LEU A 280 -23.16 0.32 -7.39
N GLN A 281 -23.53 -0.48 -6.40
CA GLN A 281 -24.75 -0.28 -5.62
C GLN A 281 -24.71 1.05 -4.86
N LYS A 282 -23.58 1.39 -4.24
CA LYS A 282 -23.41 2.69 -3.58
C LYS A 282 -23.57 3.86 -4.55
N LYS A 283 -22.87 3.80 -5.69
CA LYS A 283 -22.99 4.82 -6.75
C LYS A 283 -24.43 4.95 -7.26
N TYR A 284 -25.12 3.83 -7.43
CA TYR A 284 -26.51 3.82 -7.86
C TYR A 284 -27.43 4.47 -6.82
N ALA A 285 -27.23 4.18 -5.53
CA ALA A 285 -28.01 4.80 -4.45
C ALA A 285 -27.77 6.32 -4.37
N ASP A 286 -26.52 6.76 -4.50
CA ASP A 286 -26.15 8.18 -4.52
C ASP A 286 -26.80 8.90 -5.72
N GLU A 287 -26.70 8.31 -6.92
CA GLU A 287 -27.27 8.90 -8.13
C GLU A 287 -28.81 8.89 -8.12
N LYS A 288 -29.42 7.84 -7.56
CA LYS A 288 -30.87 7.78 -7.35
C LYS A 288 -31.35 8.88 -6.42
N SER A 289 -30.65 9.08 -5.30
CA SER A 289 -30.98 10.15 -4.34
C SER A 289 -30.81 11.53 -4.96
N ARG A 290 -29.78 11.71 -5.80
CA ARG A 290 -29.56 12.94 -6.55
C ARG A 290 -30.66 13.20 -7.57
N ARG A 291 -31.09 12.17 -8.32
CA ARG A 291 -32.21 12.26 -9.27
C ARG A 291 -33.50 12.68 -8.55
N GLU A 292 -33.82 12.04 -7.43
CA GLU A 292 -35.01 12.37 -6.63
C GLU A 292 -34.96 13.80 -6.06
N ALA A 293 -33.78 14.31 -5.72
CA ALA A 293 -33.61 15.71 -5.34
C ALA A 293 -33.83 16.66 -6.53
N LEU A 294 -33.28 16.34 -7.70
CA LEU A 294 -33.47 17.15 -8.91
C LEU A 294 -34.92 17.15 -9.40
N GLU A 295 -35.64 16.03 -9.26
CA GLU A 295 -37.07 15.93 -9.57
C GLU A 295 -37.90 16.82 -8.66
N ARG A 296 -37.65 16.81 -7.35
CA ARG A 296 -38.29 17.74 -6.41
C ARG A 296 -38.01 19.20 -6.76
N ASP A 297 -36.77 19.53 -7.10
CA ASP A 297 -36.38 20.87 -7.49
C ASP A 297 -37.12 21.33 -8.77
N LEU A 298 -37.28 20.41 -9.74
CA LEU A 298 -38.00 20.67 -10.99
C LEU A 298 -39.49 20.93 -10.72
N ASP A 299 -40.14 20.09 -9.92
CA ASP A 299 -41.55 20.22 -9.56
C ASP A 299 -41.81 21.56 -8.86
N SER A 300 -40.95 21.94 -7.91
CA SER A 300 -41.01 23.24 -7.23
C SER A 300 -40.85 24.41 -8.21
N LEU A 301 -39.96 24.31 -9.20
CA LEU A 301 -39.82 25.33 -10.25
C LEU A 301 -41.04 25.44 -11.18
N LEU A 302 -41.70 24.33 -11.51
CA LEU A 302 -42.93 24.34 -12.28
C LEU A 302 -44.06 25.03 -11.52
N GLN A 303 -44.21 24.73 -10.23
CA GLN A 303 -45.21 25.38 -9.37
C GLN A 303 -45.00 26.90 -9.27
N ILE A 304 -43.75 27.35 -9.15
CA ILE A 304 -43.41 28.79 -9.18
C ILE A 304 -43.87 29.42 -10.49
N ARG A 305 -43.59 28.78 -11.63
CA ARG A 305 -43.96 29.29 -12.96
C ARG A 305 -45.47 29.39 -13.15
N ASP A 306 -46.21 28.38 -12.71
CA ASP A 306 -47.68 28.38 -12.78
C ASP A 306 -48.28 29.50 -11.92
N MET A 307 -47.67 29.76 -10.76
CA MET A 307 -48.05 30.85 -9.87
C MET A 307 -47.75 32.24 -10.46
N GLU A 308 -46.58 32.44 -11.08
CA GLU A 308 -46.23 33.67 -11.80
C GLU A 308 -47.24 33.98 -12.91
N SER A 309 -47.76 32.95 -13.58
CA SER A 309 -48.73 33.08 -14.67
C SER A 309 -50.13 33.51 -14.18
N SER A 310 -50.47 33.18 -12.93
CA SER A 310 -51.79 33.50 -12.34
C SER A 310 -51.93 34.94 -11.85
N GLY A 311 -50.81 35.67 -11.65
CA GLY A 311 -50.79 37.11 -11.37
C GLY A 311 -51.24 37.58 -9.97
N ASP A 312 -52.02 36.80 -9.24
CA ASP A 312 -52.56 37.17 -7.92
C ASP A 312 -51.58 36.97 -6.76
N THR A 313 -50.59 36.09 -6.95
CA THR A 313 -49.61 35.71 -5.92
C THR A 313 -48.20 35.83 -6.47
N THR A 314 -47.30 36.44 -5.70
CA THR A 314 -45.89 36.58 -6.06
C THR A 314 -45.07 35.51 -5.34
N PRO A 315 -44.30 34.69 -6.07
CA PRO A 315 -43.41 33.72 -5.45
C PRO A 315 -42.22 34.42 -4.78
N ILE A 316 -41.74 33.81 -3.71
CA ILE A 316 -40.64 34.28 -2.88
C ILE A 316 -39.58 33.19 -2.87
N LYS A 317 -38.38 33.52 -3.38
CA LYS A 317 -37.27 32.57 -3.45
C LYS A 317 -36.51 32.62 -2.14
N ILE A 318 -36.35 31.45 -1.51
CA ILE A 318 -35.75 31.33 -0.19
C ILE A 318 -34.23 31.20 -0.32
N ILE A 319 -33.51 31.99 0.47
CA ILE A 319 -32.08 31.92 0.68
C ILE A 319 -31.87 31.60 2.16
N GLU A 320 -31.35 30.40 2.44
CA GLU A 320 -31.17 29.91 3.82
C GLU A 320 -30.22 30.80 4.63
N THR A 321 -29.08 31.19 4.04
CA THR A 321 -28.06 31.99 4.72
C THR A 321 -27.60 33.16 3.88
N PHE A 322 -27.54 34.35 4.48
CA PHE A 322 -27.05 35.57 3.84
C PHE A 322 -25.52 35.61 3.76
N THR A 323 -24.95 34.62 3.07
CA THR A 323 -23.50 34.53 2.75
C THR A 323 -23.30 34.37 1.25
N ARG A 324 -22.08 34.58 0.76
CA ARG A 324 -21.75 34.41 -0.67
C ARG A 324 -22.12 33.01 -1.17
N ASP A 325 -21.85 31.97 -0.38
CA ASP A 325 -22.17 30.59 -0.74
C ASP A 325 -23.67 30.30 -0.65
N GLY A 326 -24.37 30.86 0.35
CA GLY A 326 -25.82 30.74 0.46
C GLY A 326 -26.54 31.32 -0.74
N ILE A 327 -26.14 32.53 -1.17
CA ILE A 327 -26.66 33.18 -2.37
C ILE A 327 -26.34 32.36 -3.62
N ARG A 328 -25.09 31.91 -3.78
CA ARG A 328 -24.70 31.10 -4.95
C ARG A 328 -25.53 29.81 -5.07
N ARG A 329 -25.75 29.10 -3.95
CA ARG A 329 -26.60 27.90 -3.93
C ARG A 329 -28.03 28.23 -4.32
N ALA A 330 -28.59 29.30 -3.78
CA ALA A 330 -29.95 29.74 -4.11
C ALA A 330 -30.08 30.17 -5.58
N CYS A 331 -29.10 30.88 -6.15
CA CYS A 331 -29.07 31.25 -7.56
C CYS A 331 -29.05 30.02 -8.47
N SER A 332 -28.24 29.01 -8.13
CA SER A 332 -28.19 27.76 -8.90
C SER A 332 -29.49 26.96 -8.82
N ARG A 333 -30.12 26.89 -7.64
CA ARG A 333 -31.37 26.16 -7.40
C ARG A 333 -32.56 26.85 -8.06
N TRP A 334 -32.71 28.15 -7.85
CA TRP A 334 -33.93 28.90 -8.19
C TRP A 334 -33.85 29.72 -9.47
N LYS A 335 -32.68 29.76 -10.13
CA LYS A 335 -32.39 30.63 -11.28
C LYS A 335 -32.96 32.04 -11.04
N ILE A 336 -32.47 32.69 -9.98
CA ILE A 336 -32.94 34.01 -9.56
C ILE A 336 -32.76 35.00 -10.73
N LYS A 337 -33.82 35.74 -11.04
CA LYS A 337 -33.90 36.76 -12.08
C LYS A 337 -34.12 38.13 -11.45
N THR A 338 -33.85 39.15 -12.24
CA THR A 338 -34.19 40.53 -11.89
C THR A 338 -35.69 40.67 -11.69
N GLY A 339 -36.08 41.32 -10.58
CA GLY A 339 -37.47 41.52 -10.19
C GLY A 339 -38.02 40.45 -9.25
N ASP A 340 -37.25 39.42 -8.91
CA ASP A 340 -37.66 38.41 -7.93
C ASP A 340 -37.72 38.98 -6.51
N VAL A 341 -38.56 38.37 -5.67
CA VAL A 341 -38.64 38.64 -4.24
C VAL A 341 -37.86 37.56 -3.49
N LEU A 342 -36.95 37.97 -2.61
CA LEU A 342 -36.05 37.05 -1.92
C LEU A 342 -36.39 37.02 -0.43
N LEU A 343 -36.45 35.83 0.17
CA LEU A 343 -36.53 35.66 1.63
C LEU A 343 -35.18 35.19 2.16
N LEU A 344 -34.59 35.96 3.07
CA LEU A 344 -33.43 35.56 3.85
C LEU A 344 -33.93 34.96 5.17
N ARG A 345 -33.75 33.65 5.35
CA ARG A 345 -34.04 32.99 6.64
C ARG A 345 -33.09 33.49 7.71
N SER A 346 -31.79 33.23 7.53
CA SER A 346 -30.77 33.88 8.36
C SER A 346 -30.17 35.07 7.63
N SER A 347 -30.36 36.26 8.19
CA SER A 347 -29.69 37.50 7.74
C SER A 347 -28.32 37.70 8.38
N GLU A 348 -27.86 36.74 9.19
CA GLU A 348 -26.56 36.78 9.85
C GLU A 348 -25.43 36.37 8.89
N GLY A 349 -24.25 36.97 9.07
CA GLY A 349 -23.06 36.66 8.27
C GLY A 349 -22.92 37.44 6.96
N GLY A 350 -23.88 38.28 6.59
CA GLY A 350 -23.81 39.13 5.40
C GLY A 350 -23.59 40.62 5.72
N GLY A 351 -22.53 41.18 5.16
CA GLY A 351 -22.18 42.61 5.27
C GLY A 351 -22.45 43.39 3.98
N SER A 352 -21.79 44.53 3.84
CA SER A 352 -21.91 45.40 2.66
C SER A 352 -21.56 44.70 1.34
N GLN A 353 -20.55 43.82 1.33
CA GLN A 353 -20.15 43.06 0.14
C GLN A 353 -21.22 42.05 -0.29
N THR A 354 -21.79 41.30 0.65
CA THR A 354 -22.85 40.33 0.37
C THR A 354 -24.12 41.03 -0.11
N ALA A 355 -24.41 42.22 0.43
CA ALA A 355 -25.52 43.05 -0.04
C ALA A 355 -25.35 43.49 -1.50
N ARG A 356 -24.14 43.88 -1.92
CA ARG A 356 -23.85 44.21 -3.33
C ARG A 356 -24.09 43.03 -4.27
N ILE A 357 -23.70 41.83 -3.87
CA ILE A 357 -23.96 40.61 -4.68
C ILE A 357 -25.46 40.40 -4.90
N LEU A 358 -26.29 40.64 -3.86
CA LEU A 358 -27.74 40.60 -4.04
C LEU A 358 -28.26 41.75 -4.91
N LEU A 359 -27.71 42.96 -4.79
CA LEU A 359 -28.10 44.09 -5.64
C LEU A 359 -27.83 43.82 -7.13
N ASP A 360 -26.72 43.17 -7.46
CA ASP A 360 -26.38 42.81 -8.84
C ASP A 360 -27.42 41.86 -9.48
N LEU A 361 -28.15 41.09 -8.66
CA LEU A 361 -29.27 40.26 -9.12
C LEU A 361 -30.53 41.09 -9.42
N GLY A 362 -30.61 42.30 -8.87
CA GLY A 362 -31.74 43.23 -9.03
C GLY A 362 -33.05 42.74 -8.40
N PRO A 363 -33.10 42.38 -7.11
CA PRO A 363 -34.31 41.93 -6.44
C PRO A 363 -35.34 43.06 -6.32
N ARG A 364 -36.63 42.73 -6.43
CA ARG A 364 -37.74 43.67 -6.25
C ARG A 364 -37.93 44.04 -4.78
N ALA A 365 -37.73 43.09 -3.89
CA ALA A 365 -37.77 43.27 -2.44
C ALA A 365 -37.01 42.13 -1.75
N ILE A 366 -36.46 42.43 -0.58
CA ILE A 366 -35.80 41.47 0.30
C ILE A 366 -36.63 41.35 1.57
N ILE A 367 -36.97 40.13 1.93
CA ILE A 367 -37.71 39.79 3.14
C ILE A 367 -36.73 39.16 4.13
N THR A 368 -36.78 39.55 5.40
CA THR A 368 -35.88 39.01 6.43
C THR A 368 -36.67 38.46 7.62
N GLU A 369 -36.28 37.30 8.15
CA GLU A 369 -36.85 36.78 9.41
C GLU A 369 -36.22 37.49 10.62
N ASP A 370 -34.91 37.74 10.54
CA ASP A 370 -34.11 38.36 11.58
C ASP A 370 -33.70 39.82 11.29
N LYS A 371 -33.02 40.44 12.25
CA LYS A 371 -32.48 41.81 12.12
C LYS A 371 -31.19 41.79 11.31
N MET A 372 -31.22 42.44 10.15
CA MET A 372 -30.06 42.60 9.27
C MET A 372 -29.01 43.58 9.85
N SER A 373 -27.73 43.36 9.48
CA SER A 373 -26.63 44.29 9.80
C SER A 373 -26.89 45.70 9.25
N HIS A 374 -26.53 46.72 10.03
CA HIS A 374 -26.67 48.13 9.64
C HIS A 374 -25.93 48.46 8.33
N GLN A 375 -24.76 47.87 8.11
CA GLN A 375 -23.97 48.07 6.89
C GLN A 375 -24.65 47.51 5.63
N ALA A 376 -25.36 46.39 5.76
CA ALA A 376 -26.10 45.80 4.64
C ALA A 376 -27.39 46.60 4.36
N LEU A 377 -28.07 47.05 5.42
CA LEU A 377 -29.27 47.87 5.29
C LEU A 377 -28.98 49.18 4.56
N GLU A 378 -27.87 49.87 4.87
CA GLU A 378 -27.47 51.10 4.18
C GLU A 378 -27.23 50.89 2.68
N VAL A 379 -26.64 49.75 2.31
CA VAL A 379 -26.41 49.40 0.89
C VAL A 379 -27.74 49.21 0.16
N PHE A 380 -28.72 48.54 0.77
CA PHE A 380 -30.05 48.37 0.18
C PHE A 380 -30.86 49.68 0.16
N GLU A 381 -30.79 50.50 1.21
CA GLU A 381 -31.41 51.83 1.26
C GLU A 381 -30.83 52.77 0.19
N GLY A 382 -29.52 52.73 -0.03
CA GLY A 382 -28.83 53.52 -1.06
C GLY A 382 -29.24 53.14 -2.48
N ALA A 383 -29.49 51.84 -2.73
CA ALA A 383 -29.95 51.32 -4.02
C ALA A 383 -31.49 51.26 -4.16
N GLU A 384 -32.24 51.81 -3.21
CA GLU A 384 -33.71 51.83 -3.18
C GLU A 384 -34.39 50.45 -3.21
N VAL A 385 -33.72 49.42 -2.70
CA VAL A 385 -34.25 48.06 -2.58
C VAL A 385 -34.95 47.89 -1.22
N PRO A 386 -36.27 47.60 -1.19
CA PRO A 386 -37.00 47.46 0.06
C PRO A 386 -36.55 46.25 0.87
N VAL A 387 -36.27 46.47 2.16
CA VAL A 387 -36.03 45.42 3.16
C VAL A 387 -37.24 45.36 4.10
N ILE A 388 -37.96 44.24 4.09
CA ILE A 388 -39.25 44.06 4.76
C ILE A 388 -39.15 42.91 5.77
N PRO A 389 -39.50 43.11 7.05
CA PRO A 389 -39.56 42.01 8.01
C PRO A 389 -40.65 41.01 7.65
N VAL A 390 -40.38 39.71 7.81
CA VAL A 390 -41.36 38.63 7.54
C VAL A 390 -42.68 38.85 8.27
N ARG A 391 -42.64 39.39 9.49
CA ARG A 391 -43.81 39.67 10.35
C ARG A 391 -44.81 40.67 9.73
N SER A 392 -44.38 41.46 8.74
CA SER A 392 -45.24 42.44 8.06
C SER A 392 -46.02 41.84 6.90
N LEU A 393 -45.76 40.59 6.52
CA LEU A 393 -46.37 39.92 5.37
C LEU A 393 -46.92 38.55 5.76
N HIS A 394 -48.07 38.19 5.20
CA HIS A 394 -48.60 36.83 5.31
C HIS A 394 -47.97 35.97 4.22
N ILE A 395 -46.87 35.30 4.54
CA ILE A 395 -46.15 34.41 3.63
C ILE A 395 -46.66 32.98 3.82
N ARG A 396 -47.07 32.33 2.74
CA ARG A 396 -47.33 30.89 2.71
C ARG A 396 -46.08 30.19 2.23
N VAL A 397 -45.49 29.35 3.06
CA VAL A 397 -44.32 28.55 2.69
C VAL A 397 -44.80 27.23 2.11
N HIS A 398 -44.40 26.94 0.87
CA HIS A 398 -44.58 25.67 0.19
C HIS A 398 -43.21 24.98 0.19
N ASP A 399 -42.95 24.09 1.15
CA ASP A 399 -41.70 23.31 1.40
C ASP A 399 -40.36 23.94 0.96
N ASP A 400 -40.14 24.18 -0.33
CA ASP A 400 -38.94 24.79 -0.89
C ASP A 400 -39.01 26.30 -1.22
N PHE A 401 -40.19 26.93 -1.34
CA PHE A 401 -40.36 28.36 -1.68
C PHE A 401 -41.52 29.03 -0.95
N GLY A 402 -41.56 30.36 -0.93
CA GLY A 402 -42.65 31.13 -0.32
C GLY A 402 -43.61 31.74 -1.34
N SER A 403 -44.81 32.10 -0.93
CA SER A 403 -45.75 32.88 -1.73
C SER A 403 -46.42 33.97 -0.90
N VAL A 404 -46.62 35.15 -1.50
CA VAL A 404 -47.30 36.29 -0.87
C VAL A 404 -48.27 36.92 -1.84
N LYS A 405 -49.40 37.43 -1.34
CA LYS A 405 -50.35 38.20 -2.17
C LYS A 405 -49.66 39.43 -2.74
N THR A 406 -49.75 39.62 -4.05
CA THR A 406 -49.05 40.71 -4.74
C THR A 406 -49.47 42.09 -4.24
N GLN A 407 -50.74 42.24 -3.84
CA GLN A 407 -51.27 43.48 -3.28
C GLN A 407 -50.63 43.83 -1.92
N ASP A 408 -50.48 42.85 -1.03
CA ASP A 408 -49.89 43.05 0.30
C ASP A 408 -48.42 43.43 0.20
N LEU A 409 -47.68 42.74 -0.68
CA LEU A 409 -46.28 43.06 -0.96
C LEU A 409 -46.12 44.49 -1.48
N ASN A 410 -46.93 44.88 -2.47
CA ASN A 410 -46.88 46.23 -3.05
C ASN A 410 -47.18 47.33 -2.02
N ARG A 411 -48.11 47.07 -1.10
CA ARG A 411 -48.44 48.00 -0.01
C ARG A 411 -47.24 48.23 0.91
N GLU A 412 -46.56 47.15 1.33
CA GLU A 412 -45.38 47.27 2.19
C GLU A 412 -44.18 47.92 1.49
N ILE A 413 -43.98 47.63 0.20
CA ILE A 413 -42.97 48.33 -0.63
C ILE A 413 -43.25 49.84 -0.68
N LYS A 414 -44.51 50.25 -0.90
CA LYS A 414 -44.90 51.68 -0.92
C LYS A 414 -44.64 52.35 0.43
N LYS A 415 -45.03 51.71 1.54
CA LYS A 415 -44.77 52.21 2.90
C LYS A 415 -43.28 52.35 3.19
N TRP A 416 -42.46 51.38 2.76
CA TRP A 416 -41.01 51.45 2.92
C TRP A 416 -40.41 52.62 2.14
N LYS A 417 -40.79 52.80 0.86
CA LYS A 417 -40.32 53.93 0.04
C LYS A 417 -40.71 55.29 0.64
N HIS A 418 -41.92 55.40 1.19
CA HIS A 418 -42.35 56.61 1.87
C HIS A 418 -41.46 56.93 3.09
N ARG A 419 -41.20 55.94 3.95
CA ARG A 419 -40.31 56.10 5.12
C ARG A 419 -38.88 56.48 4.71
N LEU A 420 -38.36 55.91 3.62
CA LEU A 420 -37.04 56.26 3.10
C LEU A 420 -36.97 57.73 2.66
N ASN A 421 -37.99 58.21 1.94
CA ASN A 421 -38.07 59.61 1.51
C ASN A 421 -38.18 60.58 2.69
N GLU A 422 -38.97 60.26 3.72
CA GLU A 422 -39.03 61.08 4.93
C GLU A 422 -37.67 61.12 5.66
N LYS A 423 -36.97 59.99 5.74
CA LYS A 423 -35.62 59.90 6.33
C LYS A 423 -34.60 60.73 5.54
N ARG A 424 -34.68 60.74 4.19
CA ARG A 424 -33.82 61.59 3.34
C ARG A 424 -34.10 63.07 3.57
N LYS A 425 -35.36 63.50 3.55
CA LYS A 425 -35.75 64.89 3.83
C LYS A 425 -35.23 65.39 5.19
N LYS A 426 -35.37 64.58 6.24
CA LYS A 426 -34.84 64.91 7.57
C LYS A 426 -33.31 65.06 7.58
N LYS A 427 -32.58 64.18 6.87
CA LYS A 427 -31.12 64.30 6.74
C LYS A 427 -30.72 65.56 5.98
N GLU A 428 -31.40 65.88 4.88
CA GLU A 428 -31.17 67.11 4.10
C GLU A 428 -31.43 68.36 4.95
N GLU A 429 -32.52 68.39 5.72
CA GLU A 429 -32.81 69.46 6.68
C GLU A 429 -31.72 69.59 7.75
N GLU A 430 -31.25 68.47 8.33
CA GLU A 430 -30.15 68.47 9.30
C GLU A 430 -28.81 68.94 8.70
N GLU A 431 -28.51 68.56 7.45
CA GLU A 431 -27.30 69.00 6.73
C GLU A 431 -27.36 70.50 6.41
N LEU A 432 -28.50 71.01 5.94
CA LEU A 432 -28.72 72.43 5.74
C LEU A 432 -28.56 73.22 7.05
N LEU A 433 -29.10 72.70 8.16
CA LEU A 433 -28.92 73.29 9.48
C LEU A 433 -27.44 73.30 9.90
N LYS A 434 -26.69 72.21 9.66
CA LYS A 434 -25.24 72.17 9.92
C LYS A 434 -24.48 73.23 9.13
N VAL A 435 -24.73 73.33 7.82
CA VAL A 435 -24.11 74.36 6.94
C VAL A 435 -24.46 75.76 7.43
N ILE A 436 -25.70 76.02 7.82
CA ILE A 436 -26.11 77.32 8.39
C ILE A 436 -25.40 77.59 9.71
N THR A 437 -25.24 76.58 10.58
CA THR A 437 -24.52 76.75 11.86
C THR A 437 -23.03 76.97 11.67
N GLU A 438 -22.36 76.28 10.73
CA GLU A 438 -20.96 76.51 10.37
C GLU A 438 -20.77 77.89 9.76
N TYR A 439 -21.67 78.32 8.87
CA TYR A 439 -21.64 79.66 8.28
C TYR A 439 -21.83 80.76 9.34
N ARG A 440 -22.74 80.56 10.31
CA ARG A 440 -22.93 81.47 11.46
C ARG A 440 -21.72 81.47 12.40
N ALA A 441 -21.07 80.33 12.60
CA ALA A 441 -19.86 80.22 13.42
C ALA A 441 -18.65 80.91 12.76
N GLN A 442 -18.50 80.79 11.44
CA GLN A 442 -17.48 81.51 10.66
C GLN A 442 -17.66 83.03 10.71
N ARG A 443 -18.89 83.54 10.59
CA ARG A 443 -19.13 85.00 10.73
C ARG A 443 -18.79 85.53 12.13
N ARG A 444 -19.06 84.75 13.19
CA ARG A 444 -18.67 85.14 14.57
C ARG A 444 -17.15 85.18 14.78
N ARG A 445 -16.37 84.42 14.00
CA ARG A 445 -14.90 84.48 14.01
C ARG A 445 -14.33 85.66 13.23
N ASN A 446 -15.03 86.15 12.20
CA ASN A 446 -14.58 87.28 11.37
C ASN A 446 -15.04 88.67 11.89
N HIS A 447 -15.68 88.74 13.07
CA HIS A 447 -16.12 89.98 13.73
C HIS A 447 -15.58 90.12 15.17
N LYS A 448 -14.53 89.35 15.51
CA LYS A 448 -13.58 89.68 16.59
C LYS A 448 -12.30 90.14 15.92
#